data_AF-A0AAN9MHI5-F1
#
_entry.id   AF-A0AAN9MHI5-F1
#
_cell.length_a   1.000
_cell.length_b   1.000
_cell.length_c   1.000
_cell.angle_alpha   90.00
_cell.angle_beta   90.00
_cell.angle_gamma   90.00
#
_symmetry.space_group_name_H-M   'P 1'
#
loop_
_entity.id
_entity.type
_entity.pdbx_description
1 polymer ?
#
loop_
_entity_poly.entity_id
_entity_poly.type
_entity_poly.pdbx_seq_one_letter_code
_entity_poly.pdbx_strand_id
1 'polypeptide(L)'
;MDLNFVYVFSTQEQNQQKLRKAVSDVSREIDKYYNELKLERQLGAIEEVEQAECQCCGLKEECTAVYITEVQECYCGNWVCGLCSEAVKERVGRSPTVAMQDALNSHRDFCQEYNATRLNPQLSLTHSMREIAKRSLQNRKSKGLSISKLTRTTSYP
;
A
#
# COMPACT_ATOMS: atom_id res chain seq x y z
N MET A 1 2.52 52.89 -67.64
CA MET A 1 2.75 52.01 -66.47
C MET A 1 3.57 50.82 -66.96
N ASP A 2 4.76 50.62 -66.42
CA ASP A 2 5.69 49.59 -66.90
C ASP A 2 5.21 48.18 -66.53
N LEU A 3 4.92 47.38 -67.55
CA LEU A 3 4.49 45.97 -67.44
C LEU A 3 5.51 45.12 -66.64
N ASN A 4 6.79 45.45 -66.73
CA ASN A 4 7.86 44.79 -65.97
C ASN A 4 7.76 45.04 -64.45
N PHE A 5 7.36 46.23 -64.02
CA PHE A 5 7.22 46.55 -62.59
C PHE A 5 6.06 45.78 -61.95
N VAL A 6 4.93 45.68 -62.66
CA VAL A 6 3.74 44.94 -62.22
C VAL A 6 4.02 43.42 -62.14
N TYR A 7 4.79 42.88 -63.09
CA TYR A 7 5.19 41.47 -63.09
C TYR A 7 6.16 41.12 -61.94
N VAL A 8 7.15 42.00 -61.67
CA VAL A 8 8.08 41.80 -60.55
C VAL A 8 7.37 41.91 -59.20
N PHE A 9 6.44 42.86 -59.05
CA PHE A 9 5.69 43.02 -57.80
C PHE A 9 4.75 41.83 -57.51
N SER A 10 4.03 41.35 -58.53
CA SER A 10 3.12 40.19 -58.39
C SER A 10 3.87 38.89 -58.10
N THR A 11 5.03 38.67 -58.72
CA THR A 11 5.89 37.50 -58.43
C THR A 11 6.47 37.58 -57.01
N GLN A 12 6.80 38.77 -56.52
CA GLN A 12 7.25 38.99 -55.15
C GLN A 12 6.15 38.69 -54.11
N GLU A 13 4.90 39.11 -54.36
CA GLU A 13 3.75 38.76 -53.50
C GLU A 13 3.47 37.26 -53.48
N GLN A 14 3.51 36.60 -54.65
CA GLN A 14 3.34 35.14 -54.73
C GLN A 14 4.44 34.39 -53.97
N ASN A 15 5.69 34.86 -54.05
CA ASN A 15 6.80 34.28 -53.30
C ASN A 15 6.64 34.48 -51.78
N GLN A 16 6.17 35.65 -51.34
CA GLN A 16 5.86 35.90 -49.93
C GLN A 16 4.74 34.98 -49.41
N GLN A 17 3.69 34.74 -50.21
CA GLN A 17 2.62 33.82 -49.84
C GLN A 17 3.10 32.37 -49.74
N LYS A 18 3.93 31.91 -50.69
CA LYS A 18 4.55 30.58 -50.66
C LYS A 18 5.42 30.39 -49.41
N LEU A 19 6.21 31.41 -49.06
CA LEU A 19 7.05 31.39 -47.86
C LEU A 19 6.21 31.31 -46.58
N ARG A 20 5.16 32.13 -46.46
CA ARG A 20 4.23 32.08 -45.31
C ARG A 20 3.60 30.71 -45.15
N LYS A 21 3.19 30.08 -46.25
CA LYS A 21 2.62 28.73 -46.23
C LYS A 21 3.63 27.70 -45.75
N ALA A 22 4.85 27.73 -46.30
CA ALA A 22 5.92 26.83 -45.88
C ALA A 22 6.27 26.99 -44.39
N VAL A 23 6.35 28.23 -43.89
CA VAL A 23 6.58 28.52 -42.46
C VAL A 23 5.45 27.95 -41.60
N SER A 24 4.19 28.12 -42.03
CA SER A 24 3.04 27.57 -41.31
C SER A 24 3.04 26.04 -41.26
N ASP A 25 3.37 25.40 -42.38
CA ASP A 25 3.44 23.93 -42.46
C ASP A 25 4.55 23.38 -41.57
N VAL A 26 5.74 24.02 -41.59
CA VAL A 26 6.86 23.65 -40.72
C VAL A 26 6.53 23.87 -39.25
N SER A 27 5.90 25.00 -38.90
CA SER A 27 5.51 25.28 -37.51
C SER A 27 4.55 24.22 -36.98
N ARG A 28 3.55 23.82 -37.78
CA ARG A 28 2.60 22.76 -37.41
C ARG A 28 3.29 21.41 -37.21
N GLU A 29 4.26 21.07 -38.05
CA GLU A 29 4.99 19.80 -37.91
C GLU A 29 5.89 19.81 -36.67
N ILE A 30 6.53 20.96 -36.38
CA ILE A 30 7.30 21.17 -35.14
C ILE A 30 6.38 20.97 -33.92
N ASP A 31 5.22 21.62 -33.89
CA ASP A 31 4.27 21.50 -32.78
C ASP A 31 3.79 20.05 -32.60
N LYS A 32 3.54 19.34 -33.70
CA LYS A 32 3.15 17.93 -33.68
C LYS A 32 4.25 17.07 -33.04
N TYR A 33 5.50 17.24 -33.45
CA TYR A 33 6.64 16.51 -32.90
C TYR A 33 6.85 16.78 -31.40
N TYR A 34 6.73 18.04 -30.96
CA TYR A 34 6.81 18.39 -29.54
C TYR A 34 5.70 17.74 -28.70
N ASN A 35 4.48 17.67 -29.23
CA ASN A 35 3.37 17.03 -28.54
C ASN A 35 3.54 15.50 -28.44
N GLU A 36 4.06 14.87 -29.48
CA GLU A 36 4.36 13.43 -29.51
C GLU A 36 5.45 13.08 -28.48
N LEU A 37 6.55 13.84 -28.44
CA LEU A 37 7.59 13.75 -27.41
C LEU A 37 7.07 13.98 -25.98
N LYS A 38 6.16 14.93 -25.79
CA LYS A 38 5.55 15.21 -24.49
C LYS A 38 4.69 14.03 -24.02
N LEU A 39 3.94 13.42 -24.93
CA LEU A 39 3.14 12.23 -24.66
C LEU A 39 4.03 11.04 -24.33
N GLU A 40 5.12 10.83 -25.08
CA GLU A 40 6.14 9.80 -24.79
C GLU A 40 6.79 10.01 -23.43
N ARG A 41 7.07 11.25 -23.02
CA ARG A 41 7.61 11.55 -21.69
C ARG A 41 6.59 11.30 -20.57
N GLN A 42 5.30 11.51 -20.82
CA GLN A 42 4.22 11.19 -19.88
C GLN A 42 3.95 9.68 -19.80
N LEU A 43 4.09 8.94 -20.90
CA LEU A 43 3.98 7.47 -20.95
C LEU A 43 5.25 6.77 -20.41
N GLY A 44 6.42 7.39 -20.59
CA GLY A 44 7.71 6.93 -20.09
C GLY A 44 7.87 7.12 -18.58
N ALA A 45 6.98 7.89 -17.95
CA ALA A 45 6.74 7.81 -16.52
C ALA A 45 5.84 6.59 -16.23
N ILE A 46 6.38 5.40 -16.50
CA ILE A 46 5.90 4.21 -15.80
C ILE A 46 6.18 4.53 -14.34
N GLU A 47 5.12 4.80 -13.57
CA GLU A 47 5.22 5.03 -12.14
C GLU A 47 5.89 3.79 -11.56
N GLU A 48 7.14 3.95 -11.13
CA GLU A 48 7.97 2.84 -10.67
C GLU A 48 7.25 2.18 -9.49
N VAL A 49 6.81 0.95 -9.71
CA VAL A 49 6.15 0.13 -8.70
C VAL A 49 7.18 -0.70 -7.98
N GLU A 50 7.09 -0.67 -6.65
CA GLU A 50 7.96 -1.41 -5.75
C GLU A 50 7.13 -2.41 -4.95
N GLN A 51 7.75 -3.54 -4.60
CA GLN A 51 7.13 -4.50 -3.70
C GLN A 51 7.33 -4.05 -2.25
N ALA A 52 6.25 -3.75 -1.54
CA ALA A 52 6.25 -3.32 -0.15
C ALA A 52 5.57 -4.38 0.76
N GLU A 53 6.24 -4.75 1.84
CA GLU A 53 5.76 -5.75 2.80
C GLU A 53 5.11 -5.08 4.03
N CYS A 54 3.81 -5.34 4.23
CA CYS A 54 3.04 -4.77 5.33
C CYS A 54 3.63 -5.19 6.68
N GLN A 55 3.94 -4.21 7.52
CA GLN A 55 4.59 -4.48 8.79
C GLN A 55 3.67 -5.04 9.88
N CYS A 56 2.36 -5.08 9.65
CA CYS A 56 1.39 -5.73 10.53
C CYS A 56 1.27 -7.22 10.23
N CYS A 57 0.98 -7.58 8.98
CA CYS A 57 0.56 -8.94 8.61
C CYS A 57 1.53 -9.67 7.66
N GLY A 58 2.54 -9.01 7.12
CA GLY A 58 3.50 -9.58 6.17
C GLY A 58 2.97 -9.72 4.73
N LEU A 59 1.79 -9.18 4.42
CA LEU A 59 1.28 -9.17 3.05
C LEU A 59 2.15 -8.26 2.19
N LYS A 60 2.56 -8.75 1.02
CA LYS A 60 3.32 -7.99 0.02
C LYS A 60 2.37 -7.43 -1.03
N GLU A 61 2.50 -6.14 -1.31
CA GLU A 61 1.74 -5.42 -2.34
C GLU A 61 2.71 -4.72 -3.29
N GLU A 62 2.33 -4.61 -4.57
CA GLU A 62 3.06 -3.78 -5.55
C GLU A 62 2.42 -2.39 -5.54
N CYS A 63 3.21 -1.37 -5.21
CA CYS A 63 2.73 -0.01 -4.98
C CYS A 63 3.72 1.00 -5.54
N THR A 64 3.22 2.18 -5.94
CA THR A 64 4.09 3.27 -6.39
C THR A 64 4.88 3.83 -5.20
N ALA A 65 6.12 4.27 -5.43
CA ALA A 65 6.95 4.85 -4.37
C ALA A 65 6.28 6.04 -3.65
N VAL A 66 5.49 6.83 -4.40
CA VAL A 66 4.70 7.95 -3.88
C VAL A 66 3.66 7.44 -2.88
N TYR A 67 2.85 6.45 -3.27
CA TYR A 67 1.82 5.88 -2.39
C TYR A 67 2.42 5.21 -1.15
N ILE A 68 3.57 4.55 -1.28
CA ILE A 68 4.29 3.97 -0.13
C ILE A 68 4.64 5.05 0.89
N THR A 69 5.17 6.18 0.42
CA THR A 69 5.56 7.31 1.26
C THR A 69 4.35 7.93 1.97
N GLU A 70 3.28 8.21 1.24
CA GLU A 70 2.04 8.79 1.81
C GLU A 70 1.43 7.91 2.90
N VAL A 71 1.42 6.58 2.70
CA VAL A 71 0.96 5.63 3.70
C VAL A 71 1.89 5.63 4.92
N GLN A 72 3.20 5.62 4.74
CA GLN A 72 4.14 5.67 5.86
C GLN A 72 3.95 6.93 6.71
N GLU A 73 3.70 8.09 6.11
CA GLU A 73 3.40 9.33 6.82
C GLU A 73 2.13 9.22 7.69
N CYS A 74 1.11 8.51 7.20
CA CYS A 74 -0.14 8.28 7.95
C CYS A 74 0.01 7.30 9.12
N TYR A 75 0.99 6.39 9.07
CA TYR A 75 1.09 5.25 9.99
C TYR A 75 2.43 5.21 10.74
N CYS A 76 2.89 6.37 11.20
CA CYS A 76 4.07 6.49 12.06
C CYS A 76 5.35 5.91 11.42
N GLY A 77 5.52 6.15 10.11
CA GLY A 77 6.67 5.67 9.32
C GLY A 77 6.57 4.22 8.88
N ASN A 78 5.44 3.54 9.10
CA ASN A 78 5.28 2.12 8.78
C ASN A 78 4.45 1.94 7.50
N TRP A 79 4.92 1.11 6.58
CA TRP A 79 4.08 0.66 5.47
C TRP A 79 3.03 -0.34 5.98
N VAL A 80 1.77 -0.09 5.64
CA VAL A 80 0.62 -0.89 6.06
C VAL A 80 -0.25 -1.17 4.82
N CYS A 81 -0.58 -2.44 4.57
CA CYS A 81 -1.41 -2.80 3.43
C CYS A 81 -2.83 -2.22 3.53
N GLY A 82 -3.54 -2.15 2.41
CA GLY A 82 -4.88 -1.54 2.34
C GLY A 82 -5.85 -2.07 3.41
N LEU A 83 -5.85 -3.38 3.67
CA LEU A 83 -6.73 -4.00 4.68
C LEU A 83 -6.35 -3.65 6.12
N CYS A 84 -5.06 -3.69 6.46
CA CYS A 84 -4.60 -3.31 7.80
C CYS A 84 -4.78 -1.81 8.04
N SER A 85 -4.69 -0.99 6.98
CA SER A 85 -4.92 0.45 7.03
C SER A 85 -6.35 0.76 7.50
N GLU A 86 -7.35 0.10 6.93
CA GLU A 86 -8.76 0.25 7.32
C GLU A 86 -9.03 -0.25 8.74
N ALA A 87 -8.41 -1.38 9.13
CA ALA A 87 -8.55 -1.91 10.49
C ALA A 87 -7.96 -0.97 11.57
N VAL A 88 -6.82 -0.33 11.28
CA VAL A 88 -6.21 0.66 12.18
C VAL A 88 -7.06 1.92 12.23
N LYS A 89 -7.51 2.45 11.09
CA LYS A 89 -8.42 3.61 11.04
C LYS A 89 -9.70 3.38 11.83
N GLU A 90 -10.31 2.20 11.70
CA GLU A 90 -11.51 1.85 12.45
C GLU A 90 -11.27 1.89 13.97
N ARG A 91 -10.13 1.38 14.43
CA ARG A 91 -9.76 1.41 15.85
C ARG A 91 -9.60 2.84 16.38
N VAL A 92 -8.93 3.70 15.62
CA VAL A 92 -8.77 5.13 15.97
C VAL A 92 -10.12 5.83 15.96
N GLY A 93 -10.97 5.57 14.97
CA GLY A 93 -12.30 6.16 14.86
C GLY A 93 -13.26 5.77 15.98
N ARG A 94 -13.15 4.55 16.53
CA ARG A 94 -13.97 4.07 17.65
C ARG A 94 -13.62 4.71 18.99
N SER A 95 -12.37 5.15 19.17
CA SER A 95 -11.91 5.80 20.40
C SER A 95 -10.94 6.94 20.07
N PRO A 96 -11.41 8.20 20.06
CA PRO A 96 -10.58 9.35 19.73
C PRO A 96 -9.38 9.58 20.67
N THR A 97 -9.36 8.88 21.81
CA THR A 97 -8.28 8.94 22.80
C THR A 97 -7.10 8.03 22.46
N VAL A 98 -7.26 7.10 21.52
CA VAL A 98 -6.20 6.15 21.13
C VAL A 98 -5.29 6.82 20.12
N ALA A 99 -4.00 6.94 20.45
CA ALA A 99 -3.00 7.43 19.52
C ALA A 99 -2.82 6.47 18.34
N MET A 100 -2.54 7.01 17.15
CA MET A 100 -2.30 6.20 15.94
C MET A 100 -1.26 5.09 16.17
N GLN A 101 -0.15 5.42 16.85
CA GLN A 101 0.90 4.46 17.17
C GLN A 101 0.38 3.30 18.04
N ASP A 102 -0.47 3.58 19.04
CA ASP A 102 -1.03 2.56 19.92
C ASP A 102 -2.03 1.67 19.18
N ALA A 103 -2.85 2.26 18.30
CA ALA A 103 -3.76 1.51 17.43
C ALA A 103 -3.00 0.59 16.49
N LEU A 104 -1.91 1.09 15.89
CA LEU A 104 -1.04 0.34 14.98
C LEU A 104 -0.30 -0.79 15.70
N ASN A 105 0.27 -0.53 16.89
CA ASN A 105 0.93 -1.54 17.71
C ASN A 105 -0.04 -2.65 18.10
N SER A 106 -1.22 -2.29 18.61
CA SER A 106 -2.21 -3.30 18.99
C SER A 106 -2.70 -4.13 17.80
N HIS A 107 -2.83 -3.53 16.61
CA HIS A 107 -3.19 -4.27 15.40
C HIS A 107 -2.05 -5.20 14.94
N ARG A 108 -0.80 -4.73 15.02
CA ARG A 108 0.39 -5.54 14.73
C ARG A 108 0.47 -6.78 15.62
N ASP A 109 0.26 -6.63 16.93
CA ASP A 109 0.24 -7.74 17.88
C ASP A 109 -0.85 -8.76 17.54
N PHE A 110 -2.05 -8.27 17.19
CA PHE A 110 -3.15 -9.12 16.73
C PHE A 110 -2.79 -9.92 15.47
N CYS A 111 -2.21 -9.26 14.46
CA CYS A 111 -1.79 -9.91 13.22
C CYS A 111 -0.69 -10.95 13.47
N GLN A 112 0.27 -10.67 14.37
CA GLN A 112 1.33 -11.60 14.73
C GLN A 112 0.78 -12.86 15.42
N GLU A 113 -0.13 -12.70 16.38
CA GLU A 113 -0.79 -13.83 17.06
C GLU A 113 -1.62 -14.67 16.07
N TYR A 114 -2.37 -14.00 15.20
CA TYR A 114 -3.15 -14.66 14.15
C TYR A 114 -2.24 -15.47 13.20
N ASN A 115 -1.14 -14.86 12.75
CA ASN A 115 -0.18 -15.53 11.86
C ASN A 115 0.52 -16.70 12.57
N ALA A 116 0.94 -16.56 13.82
CA ALA A 116 1.54 -17.64 14.59
C ALA A 116 0.59 -18.85 14.69
N THR A 117 -0.69 -18.60 14.96
CA THR A 117 -1.72 -19.64 15.01
C THR A 117 -1.97 -20.29 13.66
N ARG A 118 -2.06 -19.50 12.58
CA ARG A 118 -2.33 -20.02 11.23
C ARG A 118 -1.16 -20.81 10.65
N LEU A 119 0.08 -20.38 10.90
CA LEU A 119 1.29 -21.02 10.38
C LEU A 119 1.59 -22.34 11.09
N ASN A 120 1.22 -22.48 12.37
CA ASN A 120 1.36 -23.73 13.10
C ASN A 120 0.13 -24.05 13.98
N PRO A 121 -0.98 -24.48 13.37
CA PRO A 121 -2.23 -24.73 14.10
C PRO A 121 -2.10 -25.82 15.16
N GLN A 122 -1.28 -26.85 14.90
CA GLN A 122 -1.04 -27.95 15.84
C GLN A 122 -0.27 -27.45 17.07
N LEU A 123 0.80 -26.67 16.88
CA LEU A 123 1.54 -26.09 17.99
C LEU A 123 0.66 -25.12 18.80
N SER A 124 -0.13 -24.27 18.13
CA SER A 124 -1.08 -23.36 18.78
C SER A 124 -2.12 -24.12 19.63
N LEU A 125 -2.68 -25.20 19.08
CA LEU A 125 -3.60 -26.09 19.82
C LEU A 125 -2.92 -26.71 21.04
N THR A 126 -1.72 -27.28 20.89
CA THR A 126 -1.01 -27.90 22.02
C THR A 126 -0.62 -26.86 23.09
N HIS A 127 -0.27 -25.64 22.70
CA HIS A 127 0.00 -24.54 23.62
C HIS A 127 -1.27 -24.16 24.40
N SER A 128 -2.40 -24.05 23.71
CA SER A 128 -3.71 -23.78 24.32
C SER A 128 -4.12 -24.88 25.30
N MET A 129 -3.97 -26.15 24.92
CA MET A 129 -4.24 -27.28 25.82
C MET A 129 -3.35 -27.27 27.07
N ARG A 130 -2.06 -26.93 26.91
CA ARG A 130 -1.12 -26.78 28.01
C ARG A 130 -1.54 -25.66 28.96
N GLU A 131 -1.96 -24.52 28.43
CA GLU A 131 -2.44 -23.37 29.21
C GLU A 131 -3.69 -23.72 30.02
N ILE A 132 -4.66 -24.41 29.41
CA ILE A 132 -5.86 -24.92 30.08
C ILE A 132 -5.50 -25.85 31.24
N ALA A 133 -4.59 -26.80 31.02
CA ALA A 133 -4.13 -27.71 32.06
C ALA A 133 -3.42 -26.99 33.22
N LYS A 134 -2.57 -26.00 32.90
CA LYS A 134 -1.88 -25.16 33.91
C LYS A 134 -2.87 -24.37 34.76
N ARG A 135 -3.82 -23.67 34.13
CA ARG A 135 -4.88 -22.91 34.82
C ARG A 135 -5.73 -23.82 35.70
N SER A 136 -6.10 -25.00 35.18
CA SER A 136 -6.84 -26.00 35.95
C SER A 136 -6.09 -26.48 37.19
N LEU A 137 -4.78 -26.69 37.11
CA LEU A 137 -3.96 -27.07 38.26
C LEU A 137 -3.83 -25.94 39.28
N GLN A 138 -3.60 -24.70 38.83
CA GLN A 138 -3.53 -23.52 39.68
C GLN A 138 -4.85 -23.30 40.44
N ASN A 139 -5.98 -23.45 39.76
CA ASN A 139 -7.31 -23.35 40.36
C ASN A 139 -7.59 -24.44 41.43
N ARG A 140 -7.02 -25.64 41.26
CA ARG A 140 -7.09 -26.68 42.31
C ARG A 140 -6.18 -26.37 43.49
N LYS A 141 -5.00 -25.80 43.26
CA LYS A 141 -4.08 -25.39 44.32
C LYS A 141 -4.64 -24.23 45.15
N SER A 142 -5.26 -23.23 44.52
CA SER A 142 -5.89 -22.10 45.22
C SER A 142 -7.14 -22.51 46.01
N LYS A 143 -7.86 -23.55 45.57
CA LYS A 143 -8.96 -24.18 46.33
C LYS A 143 -8.50 -25.27 47.32
N GLY A 144 -7.23 -25.68 47.25
CA GLY A 144 -6.65 -26.81 47.97
C GLY A 144 -6.23 -26.55 49.42
N LEU A 145 -6.45 -25.34 49.95
CA LEU A 145 -6.45 -25.12 51.41
C LEU A 145 -7.73 -25.66 52.08
N SER A 146 -8.73 -26.08 51.29
CA SER A 146 -9.92 -26.76 51.80
C SER A 146 -10.39 -27.82 50.79
N ILE A 147 -9.92 -29.07 50.91
CA ILE A 147 -10.74 -30.30 50.77
C ILE A 147 -9.83 -31.54 50.75
N SER A 148 -10.27 -32.49 51.57
CA SER A 148 -9.72 -33.79 51.94
C SER A 148 -9.27 -34.69 50.78
N LYS A 149 -8.21 -35.45 51.07
CA LYS A 149 -7.61 -36.56 50.29
C LYS A 149 -8.63 -37.33 49.44
N LEU A 150 -8.53 -37.23 48.12
CA LEU A 150 -9.20 -38.13 47.19
C LEU A 150 -8.31 -39.36 46.95
N THR A 151 -8.68 -40.50 47.52
CA THR A 151 -8.11 -41.82 47.21
C THR A 151 -8.50 -42.26 45.81
N ARG A 152 -7.50 -42.57 44.99
CA ARG A 152 -7.66 -43.07 43.62
C ARG A 152 -7.85 -44.58 43.67
N THR A 153 -9.05 -45.07 43.37
CA THR A 153 -9.30 -46.50 43.13
C THR A 153 -8.83 -46.86 41.72
N THR A 154 -7.92 -47.82 41.64
CA THR A 154 -7.51 -48.49 40.41
C THR A 154 -8.38 -49.73 40.24
N SER A 155 -9.21 -49.79 39.20
CA SER A 155 -9.81 -51.04 38.74
C SER A 155 -9.15 -51.44 37.43
N TYR A 156 -8.50 -52.59 37.42
CA TYR A 156 -7.95 -53.25 36.24
C TYR A 156 -8.59 -54.65 36.17
N PRO A 157 -9.05 -55.11 35.00
CA PRO A 157 -9.11 -56.53 34.67
C PRO A 157 -7.88 -56.98 33.88
#